data_AF-A0A7I4Z015-F1
#
_entry.id   AF-A0A7I4Z015-F1
#
_cell.length_a   1.000
_cell.length_b   1.000
_cell.length_c   1.000
_cell.angle_alpha   90.00
_cell.angle_beta   90.00
_cell.angle_gamma   90.00
#
_symmetry.space_group_name_H-M   'P 1'
#
loop_
_entity.id
_entity.type
_entity.pdbx_description
1 polymer ?
#
loop_
_entity_poly.entity_id
_entity_poly.type
_entity_poly.pdbx_seq_one_letter_code
_entity_poly.pdbx_strand_id
1 'polypeptide(L)'
;MPSRRRRMVRRPALDRIKPERLKSLSPVIVRTLARIFTRIGRILDEGQPCEQAGFRRGFSSIDHIHTVTRLIEVSREYKMPLCLTFIDSKKAFNTVETEAVIEALDNHGVPTQYIRMLRELYDNFMTRIHHSTRKSLWT
;
A
#
# COMPACT_ATOMS: atom_id res chain seq x y z
N MET A 1 20.84 17.55 -43.93
CA MET A 1 19.63 17.17 -43.18
C MET A 1 20.02 16.15 -42.10
N PRO A 2 20.12 16.48 -40.80
CA PRO A 2 20.52 15.50 -39.81
C PRO A 2 19.31 14.70 -39.31
N SER A 3 19.44 13.37 -39.34
CA SER A 3 18.41 12.41 -38.92
C SER A 3 18.17 12.50 -37.41
N ARG A 4 16.90 12.64 -36.99
CA ARG A 4 16.50 12.57 -35.59
C ARG A 4 16.61 11.13 -35.09
N ARG A 5 17.70 10.78 -34.40
CA ARG A 5 17.73 9.61 -33.52
C ARG A 5 16.62 9.75 -32.49
N ARG A 6 15.60 8.89 -32.55
CA ARG A 6 14.63 8.71 -31.45
C ARG A 6 15.41 8.16 -30.26
N ARG A 7 15.75 9.02 -29.29
CA ARG A 7 16.15 8.54 -27.97
C ARG A 7 14.95 7.82 -27.37
N MET A 8 15.05 6.50 -27.21
CA MET A 8 14.23 5.77 -26.25
C MET A 8 14.57 6.33 -24.88
N VAL A 9 13.76 7.28 -24.42
CA VAL A 9 13.77 7.70 -23.02
C VAL A 9 13.30 6.48 -22.24
N ARG A 10 14.17 5.94 -21.38
CA ARG A 10 13.80 4.88 -20.43
C ARG A 10 12.52 5.33 -19.72
N ARG A 11 11.50 4.47 -19.68
CA ARG A 11 10.30 4.72 -18.89
C ARG A 11 10.77 5.08 -17.48
N PRO A 12 10.30 6.20 -16.89
CA PRO A 12 10.56 6.46 -15.49
C PRO A 12 10.06 5.25 -14.70
N ALA A 13 10.82 4.82 -13.69
CA ALA A 13 10.36 3.82 -12.74
C ALA A 13 8.94 4.18 -12.29
N LEU A 14 8.05 3.19 -12.29
CA LEU A 14 6.62 3.30 -11.96
C LEU A 14 6.44 3.52 -10.44
N ASP A 15 7.24 4.40 -9.85
CA ASP A 15 7.30 4.55 -8.42
C ASP A 15 6.76 5.93 -8.08
N ARG A 16 5.69 5.91 -7.29
CA ARG A 16 5.11 7.02 -6.50
C ARG A 16 3.84 7.62 -7.12
N ILE A 17 2.72 6.99 -6.80
CA ILE A 17 1.47 7.74 -6.63
C ILE A 17 1.64 8.59 -5.36
N LYS A 18 1.84 9.90 -5.53
CA LYS A 18 1.80 10.83 -4.41
C LYS A 18 0.36 10.90 -3.87
N PRO A 19 0.14 10.95 -2.54
CA PRO A 19 -1.20 11.05 -1.95
C PRO A 19 -2.02 12.24 -2.49
N GLU A 20 -1.30 13.28 -2.92
CA GLU A 20 -1.83 14.49 -3.53
C GLU A 20 -2.62 14.25 -4.82
N ARG A 21 -2.35 13.12 -5.51
CA ARG A 21 -3.04 12.73 -6.75
C ARG A 21 -4.44 12.20 -6.47
N LEU A 22 -4.69 11.58 -5.30
CA LEU A 22 -6.04 11.16 -4.90
C LEU A 22 -6.97 12.36 -4.68
N LYS A 23 -6.43 13.53 -4.31
CA LYS A 23 -7.23 14.73 -4.03
C LYS A 23 -7.94 15.31 -5.27
N SER A 24 -7.51 14.94 -6.47
CA SER A 24 -8.16 15.38 -7.73
C SER A 24 -9.27 14.45 -8.21
N LEU A 25 -9.57 13.36 -7.47
CA LEU A 25 -10.67 12.47 -7.83
C LEU A 25 -12.01 13.10 -7.46
N SER A 26 -13.03 12.86 -8.30
CA SER A 26 -14.38 13.32 -7.99
C SER A 26 -14.92 12.62 -6.73
N PRO A 27 -15.78 13.27 -5.93
CA PRO A 27 -16.37 12.64 -4.74
C PRO A 27 -17.11 11.33 -5.02
N VAL A 28 -17.67 11.19 -6.23
CA VAL A 28 -18.35 9.96 -6.68
C VAL A 28 -17.37 8.81 -6.82
N ILE A 29 -16.19 9.05 -7.42
CA ILE A 29 -15.13 8.04 -7.55
C ILE A 29 -14.61 7.64 -6.18
N VAL A 30 -14.31 8.61 -5.32
CA VAL A 30 -13.80 8.35 -3.96
C VAL A 30 -14.80 7.52 -3.15
N ARG A 31 -16.10 7.86 -3.20
CA ARG A 31 -17.15 7.09 -2.51
C ARG A 31 -17.27 5.66 -3.06
N THR A 32 -17.10 5.49 -4.36
CA THR A 32 -17.15 4.16 -5.00
C THR A 32 -15.96 3.31 -4.58
N LEU A 33 -14.74 3.86 -4.61
CA LEU A 33 -13.54 3.20 -4.13
C LEU A 33 -13.66 2.83 -2.65
N ALA A 34 -14.17 3.72 -1.81
CA ALA A 34 -14.38 3.42 -0.39
C ALA A 34 -15.27 2.19 -0.18
N ARG A 35 -16.38 2.07 -0.94
CA ARG A 35 -17.26 0.89 -0.87
C ARG A 35 -16.57 -0.39 -1.32
N ILE A 36 -15.73 -0.31 -2.34
CA ILE A 36 -14.93 -1.45 -2.82
C ILE A 36 -13.93 -1.87 -1.75
N PHE A 37 -13.21 -0.91 -1.16
CA PHE A 37 -12.27 -1.19 -0.07
C PHE A 37 -12.95 -1.79 1.16
N THR A 38 -14.18 -1.41 1.48
CA THR A 38 -14.95 -2.08 2.55
C THR A 38 -15.20 -3.56 2.23
N ARG A 39 -15.51 -3.89 0.98
CA ARG A 39 -15.74 -5.29 0.56
C ARG A 39 -14.46 -6.12 0.56
N ILE A 40 -13.39 -5.56 0.01
CA ILE A 40 -12.06 -6.18 0.01
C ILE A 40 -11.55 -6.35 1.44
N GLY A 41 -11.68 -5.30 2.27
CA GLY A 41 -11.22 -5.31 3.65
C GLY A 41 -11.81 -6.46 4.46
N ARG A 42 -13.10 -6.79 4.25
CA ARG A 42 -13.72 -7.96 4.90
C ARG A 42 -13.06 -9.27 4.47
N ILE A 43 -12.80 -9.45 3.17
CA ILE A 43 -12.13 -10.65 2.62
C ILE A 43 -10.72 -10.76 3.21
N LEU A 44 -9.99 -9.64 3.25
CA LEU A 44 -8.63 -9.62 3.78
C LEU A 44 -8.60 -9.88 5.29
N ASP A 45 -9.51 -9.30 6.07
CA ASP A 45 -9.62 -9.50 7.53
C ASP A 45 -9.91 -10.97 7.89
N GLU A 46 -10.74 -11.65 7.09
CA GLU A 46 -11.04 -13.08 7.22
C GLU A 46 -9.82 -13.95 6.85
N GLY A 47 -9.04 -13.52 5.85
CA GLY A 47 -7.82 -14.22 5.41
C GLY A 47 -6.55 -13.90 6.21
N GLN A 48 -6.57 -12.92 7.10
CA GLN A 48 -5.39 -12.58 7.92
C GLN A 48 -5.07 -13.68 8.95
N PRO A 49 -3.77 -14.00 9.14
CA PRO A 49 -3.34 -14.90 10.21
C PRO A 49 -3.76 -14.38 11.59
N CYS A 50 -3.94 -15.26 12.58
CA CYS A 50 -4.43 -14.85 13.90
C CYS A 50 -3.41 -13.98 14.66
N GLU A 51 -2.12 -14.09 14.31
CA GLU A 51 -1.02 -13.28 14.84
C GLU A 51 -1.00 -11.85 14.25
N GLN A 52 -1.79 -11.55 13.22
CA GLN A 52 -1.90 -10.18 12.71
C GLN A 52 -2.91 -9.39 13.55
N ALA A 53 -2.39 -8.53 14.43
CA ALA A 53 -3.20 -7.55 15.16
C ALA A 53 -3.22 -6.16 14.51
N GLY A 54 -2.21 -5.84 13.69
CA GLY A 54 -2.11 -4.55 13.02
C GLY A 54 -3.16 -4.40 11.92
N PHE A 55 -3.81 -3.23 11.85
CA PHE A 55 -4.81 -2.88 10.83
C PHE A 55 -6.02 -3.84 10.73
N ARG A 56 -6.26 -4.66 11.75
CA ARG A 56 -7.35 -5.63 11.79
C ARG A 56 -8.42 -5.21 12.79
N ARG A 57 -9.68 -5.17 12.36
CA ARG A 57 -10.78 -4.74 13.22
C ARG A 57 -10.96 -5.70 14.39
N GLY A 58 -10.99 -5.16 15.61
CA GLY A 58 -11.24 -5.94 16.83
C GLY A 58 -10.00 -6.62 17.42
N PHE A 59 -8.81 -6.39 16.85
CA PHE A 59 -7.55 -6.90 17.37
C PHE A 59 -6.69 -5.77 17.93
N SER A 60 -5.82 -6.09 18.89
CA SER A 60 -4.94 -5.13 19.54
C SER A 60 -3.57 -5.74 19.80
N SER A 61 -2.53 -4.91 19.74
CA SER A 61 -1.17 -5.32 20.10
C SER A 61 -0.99 -5.60 21.60
N ILE A 62 -2.00 -5.30 22.42
CA ILE A 62 -1.97 -5.54 23.87
C ILE A 62 -1.75 -7.02 24.18
N ASP A 63 -2.43 -7.93 23.48
CA ASP A 63 -2.30 -9.37 23.69
C ASP A 63 -0.89 -9.86 23.32
N HIS A 64 -0.30 -9.30 22.27
CA HIS A 64 1.08 -9.59 21.89
C HIS A 64 2.09 -9.08 22.93
N ILE A 65 1.89 -7.87 23.45
CA ILE A 65 2.75 -7.31 24.53
C ILE A 65 2.66 -8.18 25.77
N HIS A 66 1.45 -8.60 26.15
CA HIS A 66 1.24 -9.48 27.29
C HIS A 66 1.93 -10.83 27.08
N THR A 67 1.78 -11.43 25.90
CA THR A 67 2.41 -12.71 25.54
C THR A 67 3.93 -12.62 25.59
N VAL A 68 4.54 -11.59 25.01
CA VAL A 68 6.00 -11.38 25.04
C VAL A 68 6.49 -11.14 26.46
N THR A 69 5.77 -10.32 27.25
CA THR A 69 6.09 -10.10 28.67
C THR A 69 6.10 -11.41 29.44
N ARG A 70 5.07 -12.25 29.25
CA ARG A 70 4.95 -13.54 29.91
C ARG A 70 6.07 -14.51 29.51
N LEU A 71 6.44 -14.55 28.23
CA LEU A 71 7.56 -15.37 27.75
C LEU A 71 8.87 -14.97 28.44
N ILE A 72 9.12 -13.67 28.60
CA ILE A 72 10.32 -13.15 29.30
C ILE A 72 10.32 -13.55 30.77
N GLU A 73 9.18 -13.44 31.47
CA GLU A 73 9.04 -13.83 32.87
C GLU A 73 9.35 -15.32 33.07
N VAL A 74 8.71 -16.18 32.29
CA VAL A 74 8.86 -17.64 32.38
C VAL A 74 10.30 -18.05 32.05
N SER A 75 10.90 -17.49 31.00
CA SER A 75 12.31 -17.77 30.67
C SER A 75 13.24 -17.43 31.83
N ARG A 76 13.02 -16.31 32.53
CA ARG A 76 13.81 -15.91 33.71
C ARG A 76 13.60 -16.84 34.90
N GLU A 77 12.35 -17.23 35.16
CA GLU A 77 11.99 -18.13 36.26
C GLU A 77 12.67 -19.50 36.14
N TYR A 78 12.62 -20.10 34.94
CA TYR A 78 13.20 -21.41 34.67
C TYR A 78 14.66 -21.37 34.23
N LYS A 79 15.30 -20.19 34.24
CA LYS A 79 16.69 -19.98 33.79
C LYS A 79 16.95 -20.52 32.38
N MET A 80 15.95 -20.45 31.51
CA MET A 80 16.05 -20.88 30.12
C MET A 80 16.50 -19.71 29.24
N PRO A 81 17.42 -19.91 28.29
CA PRO A 81 17.79 -18.86 27.35
C PRO A 81 16.61 -18.52 26.43
N LEU A 82 16.32 -17.23 26.29
CA LEU A 82 15.30 -16.70 25.36
C LEU A 82 15.94 -15.69 24.42
N CYS A 83 15.68 -15.86 23.12
CA CYS A 83 16.06 -14.91 22.07
C CYS A 83 14.79 -14.31 21.45
N LEU A 84 14.70 -12.98 21.40
CA LEU A 84 13.61 -12.26 20.74
C LEU A 84 14.18 -11.43 19.59
N THR A 85 13.61 -11.57 18.40
CA THR A 85 14.02 -10.82 17.21
C THR A 85 12.89 -9.87 16.78
N PHE A 86 13.20 -8.58 16.68
CA PHE A 86 12.27 -7.56 16.20
C PHE A 86 12.66 -7.13 14.79
N ILE A 87 11.75 -7.27 13.83
CA ILE A 87 11.97 -6.93 12.43
C ILE A 87 11.09 -5.72 12.10
N ASP A 88 11.71 -4.59 11.75
CA ASP A 88 11.02 -3.39 11.28
C ASP A 88 11.45 -3.04 9.85
N SER A 89 10.47 -2.72 9.01
CA SER A 89 10.69 -2.41 7.59
C SER A 89 10.74 -0.91 7.37
N LYS A 90 11.92 -0.39 7.00
CA LYS A 90 12.10 1.04 6.71
C LYS A 90 11.21 1.46 5.54
N LYS A 91 10.24 2.33 5.82
CA LYS A 91 9.30 2.89 4.82
C LYS A 91 8.52 1.81 4.06
N ALA A 92 8.03 0.77 4.75
CA ALA A 92 7.30 -0.37 4.15
C ALA A 92 6.33 0.01 3.01
N PHE A 93 5.46 1.01 3.21
CA PHE A 93 4.49 1.43 2.19
C PHE A 93 5.11 2.02 0.90
N ASN A 94 6.34 2.51 0.96
CA ASN A 94 7.05 3.08 -0.20
C ASN A 94 7.94 2.05 -0.92
N THR A 95 8.21 0.91 -0.30
CA THR A 95 9.14 -0.11 -0.81
C THR A 95 8.44 -1.35 -1.36
N VAL A 96 7.15 -1.51 -1.07
CA VAL A 96 6.37 -2.65 -1.57
C VAL A 96 6.16 -2.52 -3.08
N GLU A 97 6.47 -3.58 -3.81
CA GLU A 97 6.27 -3.68 -5.25
C GLU A 97 4.78 -3.83 -5.58
N THR A 98 4.30 -3.12 -6.61
CA THR A 98 2.88 -3.18 -7.02
C THR A 98 2.44 -4.59 -7.40
N GLU A 99 3.29 -5.35 -8.10
CA GLU A 99 2.97 -6.73 -8.49
C GLU A 99 2.80 -7.65 -7.28
N ALA A 100 3.63 -7.50 -6.25
CA ALA A 100 3.49 -8.26 -5.01
C ALA A 100 2.15 -7.97 -4.30
N VAL A 101 1.66 -6.72 -4.36
CA VAL A 101 0.32 -6.38 -3.84
C VAL A 101 -0.79 -7.03 -4.66
N ILE A 102 -0.68 -7.00 -5.99
CA ILE A 102 -1.66 -7.61 -6.89
C ILE A 102 -1.75 -9.12 -6.68
N GLU A 103 -0.60 -9.80 -6.58
CA GLU A 103 -0.51 -11.23 -6.29
C GLU A 103 -1.08 -11.55 -4.90
N ALA A 104 -0.76 -10.74 -3.88
CA ALA A 104 -1.30 -10.93 -2.53
C ALA A 104 -2.84 -10.82 -2.51
N LEU A 105 -3.42 -9.88 -3.26
CA LEU A 105 -4.89 -9.75 -3.37
C LEU A 105 -5.52 -10.99 -4.03
N ASP A 106 -4.90 -11.54 -5.07
CA ASP A 106 -5.38 -12.74 -5.76
C ASP A 106 -5.32 -13.96 -4.84
N ASN A 107 -4.20 -14.14 -4.12
CA ASN A 107 -4.00 -15.21 -3.15
C ASN A 107 -5.01 -15.16 -1.98
N HIS A 108 -5.49 -13.96 -1.61
CA HIS A 108 -6.55 -13.81 -0.59
C HIS A 108 -7.96 -13.95 -1.17
N GLY A 109 -8.12 -14.34 -2.44
CA GLY A 109 -9.41 -14.60 -3.06
C GLY A 109 -10.20 -13.32 -3.38
N VAL A 110 -9.52 -12.18 -3.53
CA VAL A 110 -10.20 -10.94 -3.96
C VAL A 110 -10.67 -11.12 -5.41
N PRO A 111 -11.94 -10.85 -5.73
CA PRO A 111 -12.45 -11.00 -7.09
C PRO A 111 -11.60 -10.25 -8.13
N THR A 112 -11.25 -10.92 -9.22
CA THR A 112 -10.35 -10.40 -10.28
C THR A 112 -10.80 -9.04 -10.85
N GLN A 113 -12.10 -8.77 -10.88
CA GLN A 113 -12.65 -7.47 -11.28
C GLN A 113 -12.14 -6.30 -10.42
N TYR A 114 -11.98 -6.51 -9.11
CA TYR A 114 -11.44 -5.50 -8.20
C TYR A 114 -9.94 -5.36 -8.35
N ILE A 115 -9.23 -6.48 -8.52
CA ILE A 115 -7.78 -6.49 -8.77
C ILE A 115 -7.45 -5.71 -10.05
N ARG A 116 -8.18 -5.99 -11.15
CA ARG A 116 -8.03 -5.27 -12.42
C ARG A 116 -8.28 -3.77 -12.27
N MET A 117 -9.34 -3.39 -11.55
CA MET A 117 -9.64 -1.98 -11.29
C MET A 117 -8.54 -1.29 -10.47
N LEU A 118 -8.00 -1.95 -9.45
CA LEU A 118 -6.89 -1.42 -8.66
C LEU A 118 -5.63 -1.27 -9.52
N ARG A 119 -5.32 -2.24 -10.37
CA ARG A 119 -4.22 -2.16 -11.32
C ARG A 119 -4.37 -0.99 -12.29
N GLU A 120 -5.55 -0.82 -12.88
CA GLU A 120 -5.87 0.32 -13.74
C GLU A 120 -5.79 1.65 -12.99
N LEU A 121 -6.21 1.70 -11.73
CA LEU A 121 -6.09 2.89 -10.88
C LEU A 121 -4.60 3.23 -10.70
N TYR A 122 -3.76 2.25 -10.43
CA TYR A 122 -2.33 2.45 -10.25
C TYR A 122 -1.62 2.89 -11.54
N ASP A 123 -1.93 2.23 -12.67
CA ASP A 123 -1.32 2.50 -13.98
C ASP A 123 -1.78 3.83 -14.60
N ASN A 124 -3.07 4.18 -14.44
CA ASN A 124 -3.67 5.35 -15.10
C ASN A 124 -3.69 6.61 -14.24
N PHE A 125 -3.08 6.63 -13.06
CA PHE A 125 -2.85 7.86 -12.31
C PHE A 125 -1.81 8.73 -13.06
N MET A 126 -2.24 9.41 -14.12
CA MET A 126 -1.53 10.44 -14.88
C MET A 126 -2.20 11.78 -14.58
N THR A 127 -1.76 12.46 -13.52
CA THR A 127 -2.07 13.88 -13.33
C THR A 127 -1.46 14.69 -14.48
N ARG A 128 -2.27 15.12 -15.47
CA ARG A 128 -1.90 16.22 -16.37
C ARG A 128 -1.78 17.48 -15.53
N ILE A 129 -0.55 17.86 -15.17
CA ILE A 129 -0.27 19.18 -14.62
C ILE A 129 -0.45 20.17 -15.78
N HIS A 130 -1.59 20.85 -15.85
CA HIS A 130 -1.74 22.01 -16.72
C HIS A 130 -0.92 23.15 -16.12
N HIS A 131 0.30 23.34 -16.62
CA HIS A 131 1.06 24.55 -16.36
C HIS A 131 0.35 25.68 -17.13
N SER A 132 -0.58 26.39 -16.47
CA SER A 132 -1.14 27.62 -17.05
C SER A 132 -0.04 28.68 -16.99
N THR A 133 0.74 28.82 -18.05
CA THR A 133 1.60 29.98 -18.25
C THR A 133 0.70 31.20 -18.39
N ARG A 134 0.42 31.90 -17.29
CA ARG A 134 -0.07 33.28 -17.37
C ARG A 134 1.06 34.10 -18.01
N LYS A 135 0.92 34.44 -19.29
CA LYS A 135 1.69 35.55 -19.86
C LYS A 135 1.23 36.82 -19.13
N SER A 136 2.10 37.39 -18.30
CA SER A 136 1.90 38.75 -17.79
C SER A 136 1.95 39.70 -18.97
N LEU A 137 0.81 40.31 -19.30
CA LEU A 137 0.75 41.46 -20.18
C LEU A 137 1.06 42.70 -19.34
N TRP A 138 2.33 43.04 -19.25
CA TRP A 138 2.79 44.39 -18.95
C TRP A 138 3.84 44.75 -20.00
N THR A 139 3.36 45.34 -21.09
CA THR A 139 4.10 46.23 -22.01
C THR A 139 3.12 47.31 -22.40
#